data_AF-K7L9V3-F1
#
_entry.id   AF-K7L9V3-F1
#
_cell.length_a   1.000
_cell.length_b   1.000
_cell.length_c   1.000
_cell.angle_alpha   90.00
_cell.angle_beta   90.00
_cell.angle_gamma   90.00
#
_symmetry.space_group_name_H-M   'P 1'
#
loop_
_entity.id
_entity.type
_entity.pdbx_description
1 polymer ?
#
loop_
_entity_poly.entity_id
_entity_poly.type
_entity_poly.pdbx_seq_one_letter_code
_entity_poly.pdbx_strand_id
1 'polypeptide(L)' 'MARDSCLTRVTAGAAMGGAVGGAVGAVYGTYEAIRYKVPGLLKIRHIGQTTLGSAAIFGLFLGAGSLIHCGKSY' A
#
# COMPACT_ATOMS: atom_id res chain seq x y z
N MET A 1 -17.89 20.15 -2.80
CA MET A 1 -18.71 18.91 -2.94
C MET A 1 -18.07 17.87 -3.87
N ALA A 2 -17.99 18.05 -5.20
CA ALA A 2 -17.40 17.01 -6.08
C ALA A 2 -15.91 16.71 -5.77
N ARG A 3 -15.12 17.75 -5.48
CA ARG A 3 -13.74 17.60 -5.04
C ARG A 3 -13.61 16.90 -3.69
N ASP A 4 -14.50 17.17 -2.73
CA ASP A 4 -14.48 16.51 -1.41
C ASP A 4 -14.83 15.04 -1.53
N SER A 5 -15.86 14.70 -2.30
CA SER A 5 -16.21 13.31 -2.60
C SER A 5 -15.08 12.60 -3.33
N CYS A 6 -14.42 13.30 -4.26
CA CYS A 6 -13.27 12.74 -4.96
C CYS A 6 -12.10 12.50 -4.00
N LEU A 7 -11.71 13.52 -3.24
CA LEU A 7 -10.65 13.43 -2.26
C LEU A 7 -10.93 12.31 -1.27
N THR A 8 -12.17 12.17 -0.81
CA THR A 8 -12.61 11.09 0.09
C THR A 8 -12.46 9.71 -0.54
N ARG A 9 -12.77 9.56 -1.83
CA ARG A 9 -12.54 8.30 -2.56
C ARG A 9 -11.06 8.00 -2.73
N VAL A 10 -10.26 9.01 -3.07
CA VAL A 10 -8.81 8.89 -3.19
C VAL A 10 -8.16 8.53 -1.86
N THR A 11 -8.54 9.20 -0.78
CA THR A 11 -8.04 8.89 0.57
C THR A 11 -8.51 7.52 1.04
N ALA A 12 -9.77 7.13 0.78
CA ALA A 12 -10.25 5.78 1.08
C ALA A 12 -9.48 4.72 0.28
N GLY A 13 -9.26 4.94 -1.01
CA GLY A 13 -8.48 4.05 -1.88
C GLY A 13 -7.03 3.94 -1.43
N ALA A 14 -6.40 5.06 -1.10
CA ALA A 14 -5.04 5.09 -0.57
C ALA A 14 -4.94 4.42 0.81
N ALA A 15 -5.92 4.63 1.69
CA ALA A 15 -5.97 4.00 3.01
C ALA A 15 -6.15 2.48 2.89
N MET A 16 -7.07 2.02 2.03
CA MET A 16 -7.27 0.59 1.76
C MET A 16 -6.03 -0.01 1.09
N GLY A 17 -5.42 0.68 0.14
CA GLY A 17 -4.20 0.20 -0.54
C GLY A 17 -2.99 0.18 0.39
N GLY A 18 -2.89 1.14 1.30
CA GLY A 18 -1.89 1.15 2.36
C GLY A 18 -2.09 0.01 3.35
N ALA A 19 -3.33 -0.26 3.78
CA ALA A 19 -3.64 -1.37 4.68
C ALA A 19 -3.40 -2.74 4.03
N VAL A 20 -3.91 -2.95 2.81
CA VAL A 20 -3.74 -4.19 2.05
C VAL A 20 -2.28 -4.39 1.67
N GLY A 21 -1.64 -3.37 1.11
CA GLY A 21 -0.22 -3.41 0.76
C GLY A 21 0.66 -3.62 1.98
N GLY A 22 0.31 -3.02 3.13
CA GLY A 22 0.98 -3.25 4.40
C GLY A 22 0.84 -4.70 4.87
N ALA A 23 -0.38 -5.25 4.86
CA ALA A 23 -0.61 -6.65 5.24
C ALA A 23 0.13 -7.62 4.31
N VAL A 24 0.04 -7.42 2.99
CA VAL A 24 0.70 -8.27 1.99
C VAL A 24 2.23 -8.18 2.13
N GLY A 25 2.78 -6.98 2.28
CA GLY A 25 4.23 -6.81 2.42
C GLY A 25 4.77 -7.26 3.77
N ALA A 26 3.95 -7.25 4.83
CA ALA A 26 4.31 -7.85 6.11
C ALA A 26 4.33 -9.38 6.02
N VAL A 27 3.31 -10.00 5.42
CA VAL A 27 3.26 -11.47 5.24
C VAL A 27 4.36 -11.95 4.29
N TYR A 28 4.46 -11.34 3.11
CA TYR A 28 5.48 -11.73 2.13
C TYR A 28 6.89 -11.36 2.61
N GLY A 29 7.05 -10.17 3.19
CA GLY A 29 8.33 -9.73 3.74
C GLY A 29 8.81 -10.57 4.91
N THR A 30 7.92 -10.99 5.82
CA THR A 30 8.29 -11.93 6.91
C THR A 30 8.64 -13.30 6.35
N TYR A 31 7.89 -13.79 5.37
CA TYR A 31 8.18 -15.05 4.71
C TYR A 31 9.56 -15.03 4.01
N GLU A 32 9.84 -13.99 3.22
CA GLU A 32 11.15 -13.79 2.59
C GLU A 32 12.24 -13.63 3.64
N ALA A 33 11.99 -12.90 4.73
CA ALA A 33 12.98 -12.70 5.76
C ALA A 33 13.38 -13.99 6.50
N ILE A 34 12.43 -14.90 6.69
CA ILE A 34 12.67 -16.21 7.29
C ILE A 34 13.34 -17.14 6.28
N ARG A 35 12.85 -17.19 5.04
CA ARG A 35 13.35 -18.08 3.98
C ARG A 35 14.78 -17.74 3.57
N TYR A 36 15.08 -16.46 3.33
CA TYR A 36 16.41 -16.02 2.94
C TYR A 36 17.37 -15.83 4.11
N LYS A 37 16.95 -16.18 5.35
CA LYS A 37 17.77 -16.07 6.57
C LYS A 37 18.48 -14.72 6.69
N VAL A 38 17.79 -13.61 6.39
CA VAL A 38 18.39 -12.27 6.52
C VAL A 38 18.89 -12.09 7.96
N PRO A 39 20.08 -11.53 8.20
CA PRO A 39 20.67 -11.53 9.52
C PRO A 39 20.00 -10.51 10.47
N GLY A 40 19.60 -10.98 11.66
CA GLY A 40 19.21 -10.18 12.83
C GLY A 40 18.40 -8.92 12.54
N LEU A 41 19.03 -7.75 12.73
CA LEU A 41 18.42 -6.42 12.62
C LEU A 41 17.98 -6.06 11.18
N LEU A 42 18.65 -6.63 10.17
CA LEU A 42 18.29 -6.43 8.76
C LEU A 42 16.99 -7.14 8.40
N LYS A 43 16.53 -8.14 9.17
CA LYS A 43 15.20 -8.74 8.99
C LYS A 43 14.10 -7.69 9.11
N ILE A 44 14.14 -6.89 10.19
CA ILE A 44 13.11 -5.90 10.49
C ILE A 44 13.14 -4.78 9.45
N ARG A 45 14.34 -4.33 9.05
CA ARG A 45 14.47 -3.36 7.95
C ARG A 45 13.95 -3.92 6.64
N HIS A 46 14.27 -5.17 6.31
CA HIS A 46 13.81 -5.79 5.08
C HIS A 46 12.29 -5.94 5.06
N ILE A 47 11.69 -6.48 6.12
CA ILE A 47 10.23 -6.57 6.30
C ILE A 47 9.60 -5.18 6.21
N GLY A 48 10.18 -4.18 6.88
CA GLY A 48 9.69 -2.80 6.83
C GLY A 48 9.78 -2.21 5.42
N GLN A 49 10.88 -2.45 4.70
CA GLN A 49 11.07 -1.98 3.33
C GLN A 49 10.11 -2.65 2.34
N THR A 50 9.90 -3.96 2.45
CA THR A 50 8.93 -4.68 1.62
C THR A 50 7.51 -4.22 1.92
N THR A 51 7.16 -4.07 3.21
CA THR A 51 5.86 -3.56 3.68
C THR A 51 5.57 -2.15 3.20
N LEU A 52 6.53 -1.24 3.36
CA LEU A 52 6.38 0.14 2.91
C LEU A 52 6.35 0.23 1.38
N GLY A 53 7.16 -0.57 0.69
CA GLY A 53 7.18 -0.64 -0.78
C GLY A 53 5.85 -1.12 -1.36
N SER A 54 5.30 -2.22 -0.82
CA SER A 54 3.99 -2.71 -1.25
C SER A 54 2.86 -1.76 -0.85
N ALA A 55 2.85 -1.24 0.38
CA ALA A 55 1.88 -0.23 0.82
C ALA A 55 1.89 1.01 -0.08
N ALA A 56 3.08 1.47 -0.51
CA ALA A 56 3.20 2.58 -1.44
C ALA A 56 2.62 2.24 -2.82
N ILE A 57 2.98 1.08 -3.40
CA ILE A 57 2.49 0.71 -4.74
C ILE A 57 0.98 0.49 -4.73
N PHE A 58 0.45 -0.31 -3.80
CA PHE A 58 -0.98 -0.58 -3.70
C PHE A 58 -1.77 0.68 -3.30
N GLY A 59 -1.25 1.49 -2.38
CA GLY A 59 -1.83 2.77 -1.99
C GLY A 59 -1.88 3.76 -3.15
N LEU A 60 -0.78 3.90 -3.91
CA LEU A 60 -0.74 4.74 -5.10
C LEU A 60 -1.67 4.21 -6.20
N PHE A 61 -1.71 2.90 -6.43
CA PHE A 61 -2.55 2.30 -7.46
C PHE A 61 -4.04 2.48 -7.16
N LEU A 62 -4.48 2.18 -5.93
CA LEU A 62 -5.88 2.38 -5.54
C LEU A 62 -6.23 3.87 -5.40
N GLY A 63 -5.30 4.70 -4.91
CA GLY A 63 -5.46 6.14 -4.85
C GLY A 63 -5.61 6.78 -6.24
N ALA A 64 -4.69 6.47 -7.17
CA ALA A 64 -4.72 6.97 -8.55
C ALA A 64 -5.92 6.40 -9.33
N GLY A 65 -6.25 5.12 -9.14
CA GLY A 65 -7.45 4.52 -9.72
C GLY A 65 -8.73 5.22 -9.26
N SER A 66 -8.81 5.54 -7.97
CA SER A 66 -9.93 6.32 -7.41
C SER A 66 -9.99 7.74 -7.96
N LEU A 67 -8.84 8.36 -8.19
CA LEU A 67 -8.72 9.70 -8.78
C LEU A 67 -9.23 9.72 -10.24
N ILE A 68 -8.84 8.74 -11.06
CA ILE A 68 -9.31 8.61 -12.44
C ILE A 68 -10.83 8.40 -12.47
N HIS A 69 -11.36 7.63 -11.52
CA HIS A 69 -12.79 7.37 -11.43
C HIS A 69 -13.60 8.61 -11.01
N CYS A 70 -13.00 9.57 -10.29
CA CYS A 70 -13.65 10.85 -10.00
C CYS A 70 -13.99 11.64 -11.28
N GLY A 71 -13.12 11.58 -12.28
CA GLY A 71 -13.32 12.29 -13.55
C GLY A 71 -14.43 11.68 -14.42
N LYS A 72 -14.86 10.44 -14.13
CA LYS A 72 -15.82 9.67 -14.92
C LYS A 72 -17.25 9.69 -14.36
N SER A 73 -17.55 10.67 -13.51
CA SER A 73 -18.91 10.91 -12.98
C SER A 73 -19.61 12.03 -13.77
N TYR A 74 -19.74 11.83 -15.08
CA TYR A 74 -20.73 12.45 -15.97
C TYR A 74 -20.99 11.47 -17.12
#